data_AF-A0A3R7IR02-F1
#
_entry.id   AF-A0A3R7IR02-F1
#
_cell.length_a   1.000
_cell.length_b   1.000
_cell.length_c   1.000
_cell.angle_alpha   90.00
_cell.angle_beta   90.00
_cell.angle_gamma   90.00
#
_symmetry.space_group_name_H-M   'P 1'
#
loop_
_entity.id
_entity.type
_entity.pdbx_description
1 polymer ?
#
loop_
_entity_poly.entity_id
_entity_poly.type
_entity_poly.pdbx_seq_one_letter_code
_entity_poly.pdbx_strand_id
1 'polypeptide(L)'
;MKLRVAGTTYTGAVVDLRARTVDGRTVAASIRGRRCLPAVSCPEPPAVYVYAGHVHPSMGLRTRTALAAAARSRGYETPQDDAIADCRAKLAKLECSPPELPDPVDPVSESTIDGLQEAVATHRGRLTARQAVGADDEAAQAALRDAATELSERETRRAAVSETRELRRERARAYRDTLEEQRRFADELANLRRSARATLVDRCTETFARAIDTVPGPVPDSPFDADPVTAALGVLRFAKTPAPVVLETNRFRSPTAASDCLDAPVVRC
;
A
#
# COMPACT_ATOMS: atom_id res chain seq x y z
N MET A 1 -15.03 22.20 19.55
CA MET A 1 -13.57 21.97 19.42
C MET A 1 -12.82 22.81 20.46
N LYS A 2 -11.56 22.46 20.76
CA LYS A 2 -10.64 23.26 21.58
C LYS A 2 -9.34 23.48 20.82
N LEU A 3 -8.93 24.74 20.67
CA LEU A 3 -7.76 25.14 19.88
C LEU A 3 -6.81 25.96 20.76
N ARG A 4 -5.53 25.61 20.78
CA ARG A 4 -4.50 26.33 21.56
C ARG A 4 -3.48 27.01 20.66
N VAL A 5 -3.42 28.33 20.72
CA VAL A 5 -2.53 29.18 19.93
C VAL A 5 -1.76 30.10 20.88
N ALA A 6 -0.43 29.99 20.92
CA ALA A 6 0.45 30.89 21.70
C ALA A 6 -0.05 31.18 23.13
N GLY A 7 -0.43 30.13 23.88
CA GLY A 7 -0.93 30.24 25.26
C GLY A 7 -2.42 30.62 25.40
N THR A 8 -3.06 31.10 24.34
CA THR A 8 -4.51 31.38 24.32
C THR A 8 -5.29 30.13 23.94
N THR A 9 -6.35 29.82 24.69
CA THR A 9 -7.25 28.69 24.40
C THR A 9 -8.57 29.21 23.85
N TYR A 10 -8.92 28.78 22.64
CA TYR A 10 -10.20 29.03 22.01
C TYR A 10 -11.09 27.79 22.13
N THR A 11 -12.38 28.01 22.43
CA THR A 11 -13.38 26.95 22.57
C THR A 11 -14.65 27.35 21.87
N GLY A 12 -15.26 26.43 21.12
CA GLY A 12 -16.53 26.67 20.44
C GLY A 12 -16.65 25.86 19.15
N ALA A 13 -17.70 26.14 18.37
CA ALA A 13 -17.85 25.67 17.01
C ALA A 13 -17.14 26.58 16.00
N VAL A 14 -16.96 27.86 16.34
CA VAL A 14 -16.38 28.88 15.47
C VAL A 14 -15.18 29.50 16.17
N VAL A 15 -14.04 29.54 15.48
CA VAL A 15 -12.82 30.24 15.94
C VAL A 15 -12.30 31.10 14.81
N ASP A 16 -12.12 32.40 15.08
CA ASP A 16 -11.54 33.36 14.13
C ASP A 16 -10.10 33.70 14.54
N LEU A 17 -9.16 33.28 13.68
CA LEU A 17 -7.73 33.50 13.83
C LEU A 17 -7.19 34.55 12.86
N ARG A 18 -8.01 35.28 12.09
CA ARG A 18 -7.50 36.28 11.12
C ARG A 18 -6.63 37.38 11.76
N ALA A 19 -6.87 37.69 13.03
CA ALA A 19 -6.06 38.63 13.81
C ALA A 19 -4.75 38.00 14.35
N ARG A 20 -4.49 36.73 14.07
CA ARG A 20 -3.33 35.96 14.49
C ARG A 20 -2.58 35.51 13.24
N THR A 21 -1.25 35.57 13.26
CA THR A 21 -0.41 35.09 12.15
C THR A 21 -0.25 33.57 12.23
N VAL A 22 -1.35 32.84 12.01
CA VAL A 22 -1.39 31.36 12.05
C VAL A 22 -1.69 30.84 10.65
N ASP A 23 -0.81 29.98 10.15
CA ASP A 23 -1.00 29.26 8.90
C ASP A 23 -2.08 28.18 9.04
N GLY A 24 -3.15 28.27 8.26
CA GLY A 24 -4.26 27.33 8.30
C GLY A 24 -3.87 25.92 7.86
N ARG A 25 -2.81 25.77 7.05
CA ARG A 25 -2.26 24.44 6.72
C ARG A 25 -1.78 23.72 7.98
N THR A 26 -1.18 24.44 8.92
CA THR A 26 -0.68 23.89 10.19
C THR A 26 -1.83 23.52 11.12
N VAL A 27 -2.91 24.30 11.15
CA VAL A 27 -4.16 23.95 11.85
C VAL A 27 -4.77 22.67 11.28
N ALA A 28 -4.90 22.59 9.96
CA ALA A 28 -5.45 21.43 9.26
C ALA A 28 -4.58 20.17 9.41
N ALA A 29 -3.26 20.34 9.56
CA ALA A 29 -2.34 19.26 9.91
C ALA A 29 -2.60 18.74 11.33
N SER A 30 -2.80 19.64 12.30
CA SER A 30 -3.12 19.26 13.68
C SER A 30 -4.47 18.54 13.79
N ILE A 31 -5.50 18.98 13.04
CA ILE A 31 -6.81 18.31 12.98
C ILE A 31 -6.70 16.89 12.41
N ARG A 32 -5.77 16.65 11.48
CA ARG A 32 -5.45 15.31 10.95
C ARG A 32 -4.63 14.46 11.92
N GLY A 33 -4.43 14.90 13.17
CA GLY A 33 -3.71 14.16 14.20
C GLY A 33 -2.20 14.36 14.18
N ARG A 34 -1.64 15.27 13.36
CA ARG A 34 -0.21 15.60 13.46
C ARG A 34 0.04 16.35 14.77
N ARG A 35 1.12 15.95 15.46
CA ARG A 35 1.59 16.62 16.68
C ARG A 35 2.34 17.91 16.31
N CYS A 36 1.61 19.00 16.11
CA CYS A 36 2.15 20.32 15.82
C CYS A 36 1.36 21.41 16.57
N LEU A 37 1.93 22.62 16.65
CA LEU A 37 1.26 23.81 17.15
C LEU A 37 0.72 24.63 15.97
N PRO A 38 -0.51 25.19 16.06
CA PRO A 38 -1.42 25.13 17.20
C PRO A 38 -2.07 23.76 17.39
N ALA A 39 -2.26 23.37 18.65
CA ALA A 39 -2.85 22.07 18.98
C ALA A 39 -4.38 22.15 18.92
N VAL A 40 -5.00 21.30 18.09
CA VAL A 40 -6.45 21.17 17.96
C VAL A 40 -6.92 19.88 18.61
N SER A 41 -7.95 19.98 19.45
CA SER A 41 -8.70 18.85 19.98
C SER A 41 -10.12 18.88 19.44
N CYS A 42 -10.46 17.86 18.65
CA CYS A 42 -11.73 17.71 17.95
C CYS A 42 -12.04 16.23 17.70
N PRO A 43 -13.28 15.89 17.29
CA PRO A 43 -13.60 14.56 16.77
C PRO A 43 -12.72 14.17 15.58
N GLU A 44 -12.61 12.87 15.33
CA GLU A 44 -11.84 12.35 14.20
C GLU A 44 -12.42 12.85 12.87
N PRO A 45 -11.59 13.41 11.98
CA PRO A 45 -12.06 13.90 10.70
C PRO A 45 -12.47 12.74 9.77
N PRO A 46 -13.64 12.81 9.10
CA PRO A 46 -14.04 11.82 8.11
C PRO A 46 -13.13 11.87 6.87
N ALA A 47 -13.16 10.82 6.04
CA ALA A 47 -12.29 10.69 4.86
C ALA A 47 -12.39 11.88 3.88
N VAL A 48 -13.54 12.56 3.79
CA VAL A 48 -13.74 13.77 2.98
C VAL A 48 -12.80 14.92 3.38
N TYR A 49 -12.37 14.97 4.65
CA TYR A 49 -11.50 16.01 5.17
C TYR A 49 -10.14 16.06 4.46
N VAL A 50 -9.65 14.91 3.97
CA VAL A 50 -8.39 14.84 3.20
C VAL A 50 -8.47 15.70 1.93
N TYR A 51 -9.66 15.88 1.37
CA TYR A 51 -9.87 16.61 0.12
C TYR A 51 -10.32 18.06 0.34
N ALA A 52 -11.20 18.30 1.31
CA ALA A 52 -11.86 19.59 1.48
C ALA A 52 -11.73 20.19 2.89
N GLY A 53 -11.04 19.53 3.83
CA GLY A 53 -10.93 19.99 5.22
C GLY A 53 -10.16 21.29 5.42
N HIS A 54 -9.36 21.70 4.43
CA HIS A 54 -8.66 22.98 4.37
C HIS A 54 -8.96 23.64 3.02
N VAL A 55 -9.73 24.74 3.05
CA VAL A 55 -10.17 25.46 1.86
C VAL A 55 -9.38 26.75 1.72
N HIS A 56 -8.60 26.84 0.65
CA HIS A 56 -7.76 27.99 0.33
C HIS A 56 -7.79 28.29 -1.18
N PRO A 57 -7.50 29.53 -1.62
CA PRO A 57 -7.68 29.95 -3.02
C PRO A 57 -6.87 29.16 -4.06
N SER A 58 -5.68 28.68 -3.67
CA SER A 58 -4.78 27.90 -4.53
C SER A 58 -5.00 26.39 -4.49
N MET A 59 -6.09 25.91 -3.87
CA MET A 59 -6.36 24.48 -3.77
C MET A 59 -6.77 23.88 -5.11
N GLY A 60 -6.40 22.63 -5.33
CA GLY A 60 -7.00 21.79 -6.37
C GLY A 60 -7.97 20.79 -5.75
N LEU A 61 -9.03 20.40 -6.47
CA LEU A 61 -9.98 19.42 -5.99
C LEU A 61 -10.33 18.38 -7.04
N ARG A 62 -10.28 17.10 -6.66
CA ARG A 62 -10.87 16.01 -7.44
C ARG A 62 -12.34 15.85 -7.02
N THR A 63 -13.22 16.73 -7.50
CA THR A 63 -14.61 16.89 -7.03
C THR A 63 -15.36 15.57 -6.89
N ARG A 64 -15.34 14.71 -7.92
CA ARG A 64 -15.99 13.39 -7.89
C ARG A 64 -15.46 12.48 -6.78
N THR A 65 -14.15 12.50 -6.54
CA THR A 65 -13.55 11.68 -5.46
C THR A 65 -13.91 12.23 -4.08
N ALA A 66 -13.89 13.56 -3.93
CA ALA A 66 -14.26 14.22 -2.68
C ALA A 66 -15.76 14.02 -2.36
N LEU A 67 -16.63 14.09 -3.37
CA LEU A 67 -18.07 13.80 -3.22
C LEU A 67 -18.32 12.36 -2.79
N ALA A 68 -17.65 11.37 -3.40
CA ALA A 68 -17.78 9.98 -2.98
C ALA A 68 -17.36 9.80 -1.50
N ALA A 69 -16.28 10.44 -1.05
CA ALA A 69 -15.86 10.43 0.35
C ALA A 69 -16.88 11.13 1.27
N ALA A 70 -17.51 12.21 0.80
CA ALA A 70 -18.57 12.91 1.50
C ALA A 70 -19.83 12.04 1.64
N ALA A 71 -20.19 11.28 0.60
CA ALA A 71 -21.31 10.32 0.66
C ALA A 71 -21.08 9.27 1.75
N ARG A 72 -19.84 8.76 1.89
CA ARG A 72 -19.49 7.84 2.99
C ARG A 72 -19.70 8.45 4.37
N SER A 73 -19.41 9.74 4.56
CA SER A 73 -19.65 10.41 5.85
C SER A 73 -21.13 10.45 6.25
N ARG A 74 -22.05 10.32 5.28
CA ARG A 74 -23.50 10.23 5.50
C ARG A 74 -24.01 8.79 5.57
N GLY A 75 -23.13 7.79 5.51
CA GLY A 75 -23.49 6.38 5.57
C GLY A 75 -23.95 5.76 4.24
N TYR A 76 -23.67 6.40 3.09
CA TYR A 76 -23.97 5.75 1.81
C TYR A 76 -23.03 4.57 1.56
N GLU A 77 -23.63 3.44 1.20
CA GLU A 77 -22.94 2.22 0.82
C GLU A 77 -23.10 1.92 -0.67
N THR A 78 -22.28 0.99 -1.15
CA THR A 78 -22.25 0.56 -2.54
C THR A 78 -22.25 -0.95 -2.65
N PRO A 79 -22.78 -1.53 -3.75
CA PRO A 79 -22.74 -2.99 -3.97
C PRO A 79 -21.32 -3.58 -3.98
N GLN A 80 -20.29 -2.76 -4.18
CA GLN A 80 -18.89 -3.20 -4.22
C GLN A 80 -18.23 -3.27 -2.83
N ASP A 81 -18.92 -2.88 -1.75
CA ASP A 81 -18.29 -2.75 -0.43
C ASP A 81 -17.80 -4.05 0.16
N ASP A 82 -18.60 -5.11 0.08
CA ASP A 82 -18.21 -6.44 0.54
C ASP A 82 -17.04 -6.97 -0.28
N ALA A 83 -17.07 -6.82 -1.61
CA ALA A 83 -15.96 -7.22 -2.48
C ALA A 83 -14.67 -6.42 -2.19
N ILE A 84 -14.78 -5.14 -1.83
CA ILE A 84 -13.64 -4.33 -1.40
C ILE A 84 -13.08 -4.84 -0.06
N ALA A 85 -13.94 -5.20 0.88
CA ALA A 85 -13.53 -5.77 2.16
C ALA A 85 -12.83 -7.12 1.97
N ASP A 86 -13.38 -7.98 1.11
CA ASP A 86 -12.80 -9.28 0.76
C ASP A 86 -11.42 -9.13 0.10
N CYS A 87 -11.27 -8.24 -0.88
CA CYS A 87 -9.98 -7.99 -1.51
C CYS A 87 -8.93 -7.51 -0.51
N ARG A 88 -9.32 -6.62 0.42
CA ARG A 88 -8.42 -6.17 1.50
C ARG A 88 -8.04 -7.31 2.43
N ALA A 89 -8.99 -8.17 2.80
CA ALA A 89 -8.73 -9.33 3.65
C ALA A 89 -7.80 -10.34 2.95
N LYS A 90 -7.99 -10.59 1.65
CA LYS A 90 -7.08 -11.43 0.85
C LYS A 90 -5.67 -10.83 0.78
N LEU A 91 -5.55 -9.54 0.50
CA LEU A 91 -4.25 -8.85 0.50
C LEU A 91 -3.55 -8.90 1.85
N ALA A 92 -4.29 -8.76 2.96
CA ALA A 92 -3.71 -8.82 4.31
C ALA A 92 -3.22 -10.22 4.71
N LYS A 93 -3.76 -11.28 4.08
CA LYS A 93 -3.35 -12.67 4.30
C LYS A 93 -2.12 -13.07 3.48
N LEU A 94 -1.79 -12.34 2.41
CA LEU A 94 -0.64 -12.64 1.58
C LEU A 94 0.65 -12.18 2.26
N GLU A 95 1.54 -13.13 2.56
CA GLU A 95 2.90 -12.85 3.02
C GLU A 95 3.82 -12.72 1.80
N CYS A 96 4.18 -11.48 1.44
CA CYS A 96 5.02 -11.20 0.28
C CYS A 96 6.49 -10.94 0.63
N SER A 97 6.96 -11.51 1.74
CA SER A 97 8.38 -11.40 2.11
C SER A 97 9.23 -12.27 1.18
N PRO A 98 10.36 -11.78 0.66
CA PRO A 98 11.27 -12.59 -0.13
C PRO A 98 11.70 -13.84 0.66
N PRO A 99 11.65 -15.05 0.06
CA PRO A 99 12.05 -16.25 0.77
C PRO A 99 13.57 -16.26 0.98
N GLU A 100 14.01 -16.88 2.08
CA GLU A 100 15.40 -17.25 2.24
C GLU A 100 15.74 -18.35 1.23
N LEU A 101 16.74 -18.09 0.38
CA LEU A 101 17.22 -19.05 -0.58
C LEU A 101 18.48 -19.71 -0.02
N PRO A 102 18.59 -21.05 -0.05
CA PRO A 102 19.81 -21.74 0.38
C PRO A 102 20.99 -21.28 -0.48
N ASP A 103 22.20 -21.20 0.07
CA ASP A 103 23.37 -20.70 -0.64
C ASP A 103 23.65 -21.47 -1.94
N PRO A 104 24.16 -20.79 -2.98
CA PRO A 104 24.59 -21.47 -4.19
C PRO A 104 25.75 -22.40 -3.89
N VAL A 105 25.66 -23.65 -4.36
CA VAL A 105 26.73 -24.65 -4.26
C VAL A 105 27.46 -24.74 -5.59
N ASP A 106 28.79 -24.85 -5.54
CA ASP A 106 29.61 -24.96 -6.74
C ASP A 106 29.29 -26.24 -7.54
N PRO A 107 29.08 -26.12 -8.86
CA PRO A 107 28.73 -27.26 -9.69
C PRO A 107 29.92 -28.22 -9.83
N VAL A 108 29.63 -29.52 -9.73
CA VAL A 108 30.57 -30.58 -10.14
C VAL A 108 30.41 -30.78 -11.64
N SER A 109 31.48 -30.64 -12.42
CA SER A 109 31.42 -30.86 -13.86
C SER A 109 31.22 -32.34 -14.18
N GLU A 110 30.48 -32.60 -15.25
CA GLU A 110 30.24 -33.96 -15.76
C GLU A 110 31.56 -34.67 -16.09
N SER A 111 32.50 -33.95 -16.72
CA SER A 111 33.85 -34.45 -17.01
C SER A 111 34.64 -34.92 -15.79
N THR A 112 34.40 -34.34 -14.61
CA THR A 112 35.04 -34.80 -13.37
C THR A 112 34.47 -36.13 -12.90
N ILE A 113 33.15 -36.31 -13.02
CA ILE A 113 32.50 -37.59 -12.70
C ILE A 113 32.96 -38.67 -13.68
N ASP A 114 32.95 -38.37 -14.98
CA ASP A 114 33.35 -39.30 -16.03
C ASP A 114 34.80 -39.77 -15.84
N GLY A 115 35.72 -38.83 -15.54
CA GLY A 115 37.12 -39.16 -15.27
C GLY A 115 37.32 -40.03 -14.03
N LEU A 116 36.50 -39.85 -12.99
CA LEU A 116 36.54 -40.69 -11.78
C LEU A 116 35.96 -42.08 -12.03
N GLN A 117 34.89 -42.19 -12.82
CA GLN A 117 34.35 -43.48 -13.25
C GLN A 117 35.36 -44.27 -14.08
N GLU A 118 36.06 -43.60 -15.01
CA GLU A 118 37.16 -44.18 -15.78
C GLU A 118 38.31 -44.64 -14.89
N ALA A 119 38.71 -43.84 -13.89
CA ALA A 119 39.74 -44.22 -12.92
C ALA A 119 39.34 -45.46 -12.10
N VAL A 120 38.10 -45.53 -11.60
CA VAL A 120 37.58 -46.70 -10.88
C VAL A 120 37.61 -47.95 -11.77
N ALA A 121 37.15 -47.84 -13.03
CA ALA A 121 37.19 -48.93 -14.00
C ALA A 121 38.63 -49.42 -14.26
N THR A 122 39.57 -48.47 -14.41
CA THR A 122 41.00 -48.75 -14.62
C THR A 122 41.61 -49.48 -13.43
N HIS A 123 41.40 -48.99 -12.19
CA HIS A 123 41.93 -49.63 -10.99
C HIS A 123 41.31 -51.01 -10.75
N ARG A 124 40.01 -51.18 -11.01
CA ARG A 124 39.34 -52.49 -10.95
C ARG A 124 39.95 -53.47 -11.95
N GLY A 125 40.15 -53.06 -13.20
CA GLY A 125 40.78 -53.89 -14.23
C GLY A 125 42.19 -54.35 -13.84
N ARG A 126 43.00 -53.44 -13.29
CA ARG A 126 44.35 -53.75 -12.81
C ARG A 126 44.37 -54.73 -11.65
N LEU A 127 43.48 -54.56 -10.67
CA LEU A 127 43.36 -55.47 -9.52
C LEU A 127 42.96 -56.89 -9.98
N THR A 128 41.97 -57.00 -10.86
CA THR A 128 41.54 -58.29 -11.43
C THR A 128 42.68 -58.99 -12.17
N ALA A 129 43.46 -58.24 -12.97
CA ALA A 129 44.60 -58.78 -13.68
C ALA A 129 45.69 -59.32 -12.74
N ARG A 130 45.95 -58.65 -11.61
CA ARG A 130 46.93 -59.09 -10.61
C ARG A 130 46.48 -60.34 -9.85
N GLN A 131 45.21 -60.38 -9.46
CA GLN A 131 44.59 -61.55 -8.81
C GLN A 131 44.62 -62.79 -9.70
N ALA A 132 44.43 -62.63 -11.02
CA ALA A 132 44.49 -63.74 -11.98
C ALA A 132 45.87 -64.43 -12.05
N VAL A 133 46.96 -63.73 -11.69
CA VAL A 133 48.32 -64.29 -11.62
C VAL A 133 48.71 -64.70 -10.19
N GLY A 134 47.75 -64.71 -9.26
CA GLY A 134 47.97 -65.07 -7.85
C GLY A 134 48.81 -64.06 -7.06
N ALA A 135 48.94 -62.83 -7.55
CA ALA A 135 49.65 -61.76 -6.86
C ALA A 135 48.67 -60.97 -5.99
N ASP A 136 48.93 -60.93 -4.69
CA ASP A 136 48.25 -60.00 -3.78
C ASP A 136 48.83 -58.59 -3.97
N ASP A 137 47.97 -57.61 -4.21
CA ASP A 137 48.36 -56.22 -4.52
C ASP A 137 47.50 -55.27 -3.69
N GLU A 138 47.85 -55.18 -2.41
CA GLU A 138 47.23 -54.27 -1.44
C GLU A 138 47.22 -52.82 -1.95
N ALA A 139 48.24 -52.41 -2.71
CA ALA A 139 48.33 -51.08 -3.29
C ALA A 139 47.28 -50.86 -4.39
N ALA A 140 47.06 -51.84 -5.27
CA ALA A 140 45.98 -51.78 -6.25
C ALA A 140 44.59 -51.77 -5.59
N GLN A 141 44.42 -52.49 -4.48
CA GLN A 141 43.18 -52.48 -3.71
C GLN A 141 42.95 -51.15 -2.97
N ALA A 142 44.00 -50.52 -2.44
CA ALA A 142 43.92 -49.18 -1.86
C ALA A 142 43.53 -48.13 -2.91
N ALA A 143 44.20 -48.13 -4.08
CA ALA A 143 43.90 -47.18 -5.17
C ALA A 143 42.47 -47.30 -5.69
N LEU A 144 41.92 -48.53 -5.79
CA LEU A 144 40.52 -48.72 -6.15
C LEU A 144 39.56 -48.16 -5.10
N ARG A 145 39.87 -48.36 -3.79
CA ARG A 145 39.05 -47.81 -2.70
C ARG A 145 39.05 -46.28 -2.73
N ASP A 146 40.21 -45.66 -2.85
CA ASP A 146 40.34 -44.20 -2.87
C ASP A 146 39.59 -43.58 -4.05
N ALA A 147 39.73 -44.16 -5.26
CA ALA A 147 39.01 -43.71 -6.45
C ALA A 147 37.48 -43.86 -6.30
N ALA A 148 37.01 -44.97 -5.70
CA ALA A 148 35.59 -45.20 -5.45
C ALA A 148 35.02 -44.23 -4.41
N THR A 149 35.79 -43.92 -3.36
CA THR A 149 35.43 -42.92 -2.35
C THR A 149 35.30 -41.53 -2.97
N GLU A 150 36.31 -41.07 -3.71
CA GLU A 150 36.24 -39.76 -4.38
C GLU A 150 35.08 -39.68 -5.37
N LEU A 151 34.82 -40.74 -6.15
CA LEU A 151 33.65 -40.80 -7.04
C LEU A 151 32.34 -40.63 -6.27
N SER A 152 32.16 -41.38 -5.18
CA SER A 152 30.96 -41.32 -4.36
C SER A 152 30.75 -39.94 -3.73
N GLU A 153 31.82 -39.31 -3.24
CA GLU A 153 31.76 -37.95 -2.68
C GLU A 153 31.36 -36.92 -3.75
N ARG A 154 31.89 -37.05 -4.97
CA ARG A 154 31.58 -36.13 -6.07
C ARG A 154 30.18 -36.32 -6.63
N GLU A 155 29.72 -37.56 -6.75
CA GLU A 155 28.34 -37.86 -7.14
C GLU A 155 27.34 -37.32 -6.10
N THR A 156 27.65 -37.49 -4.81
CA THR A 156 26.86 -36.92 -3.70
C THR A 156 26.82 -35.39 -3.80
N ARG A 157 27.97 -34.75 -4.06
CA ARG A 157 28.03 -33.29 -4.24
C ARG A 157 27.24 -32.84 -5.47
N ARG A 158 27.29 -33.57 -6.59
CA ARG A 158 26.48 -33.29 -7.81
C ARG A 158 24.98 -33.38 -7.50
N ALA A 159 24.55 -34.40 -6.77
CA ALA A 159 23.16 -34.55 -6.34
C ALA A 159 22.73 -33.37 -5.45
N ALA A 160 23.53 -33.02 -4.44
CA ALA A 160 23.26 -31.90 -3.55
C ALA A 160 23.15 -30.54 -4.28
N VAL A 161 24.00 -30.31 -5.29
CA VAL A 161 23.92 -29.12 -6.17
C VAL A 161 22.59 -29.10 -6.94
N SER A 162 22.19 -30.24 -7.50
CA SER A 162 20.93 -30.36 -8.25
C SER A 162 19.72 -30.09 -7.36
N GLU A 163 19.66 -30.73 -6.19
CA GLU A 163 18.58 -30.53 -5.21
C GLU A 163 18.52 -29.08 -4.74
N THR A 164 19.68 -28.47 -4.43
CA THR A 164 19.74 -27.05 -4.03
C THR A 164 19.20 -26.15 -5.14
N ARG A 165 19.55 -26.42 -6.40
CA ARG A 165 19.07 -25.65 -7.56
C ARG A 165 17.56 -25.79 -7.75
N GLU A 166 17.02 -26.99 -7.56
CA GLU A 166 15.59 -27.27 -7.63
C GLU A 166 14.83 -26.52 -6.54
N LEU A 167 15.27 -26.67 -5.28
CA LEU A 167 14.69 -25.97 -4.13
C LEU A 167 14.71 -24.44 -4.32
N ARG A 168 15.82 -23.88 -4.82
CA ARG A 168 15.91 -22.44 -5.14
C ARG A 168 14.89 -22.04 -6.21
N ARG A 169 14.73 -22.84 -7.26
CA ARG A 169 13.77 -22.58 -8.34
C ARG A 169 12.33 -22.64 -7.85
N GLU A 170 11.99 -23.64 -7.04
CA GLU A 170 10.67 -23.81 -6.45
C GLU A 170 10.32 -22.64 -5.54
N ARG A 171 11.21 -22.28 -4.60
CA ARG A 171 11.02 -21.11 -3.72
C ARG A 171 10.85 -19.81 -4.51
N ALA A 172 11.68 -19.60 -5.54
CA ALA A 172 11.56 -18.42 -6.39
C ALA A 172 10.28 -18.41 -7.25
N ARG A 173 9.77 -19.57 -7.66
CA ARG A 173 8.47 -19.71 -8.35
C ARG A 173 7.33 -19.35 -7.40
N ALA A 174 7.25 -20.03 -6.26
CA ALA A 174 6.22 -19.78 -5.25
C ALA A 174 6.16 -18.30 -4.85
N TYR A 175 7.32 -17.67 -4.62
CA TYR A 175 7.38 -16.24 -4.32
C TYR A 175 6.83 -15.36 -5.46
N ARG A 176 7.19 -15.66 -6.72
CA ARG A 176 6.65 -14.93 -7.87
C ARG A 176 5.13 -15.11 -8.01
N ASP A 177 4.63 -16.31 -7.78
CA ASP A 177 3.19 -16.60 -7.85
C ASP A 177 2.46 -15.78 -6.77
N THR A 178 2.98 -15.73 -5.54
CA THR A 178 2.43 -14.86 -4.47
C THR A 178 2.43 -13.38 -4.86
N LEU A 179 3.49 -12.88 -5.50
CA LEU A 179 3.53 -11.49 -5.99
C LEU A 179 2.52 -11.24 -7.11
N GLU A 180 2.31 -12.20 -8.00
CA GLU A 180 1.31 -12.12 -9.06
C GLU A 180 -0.10 -12.06 -8.48
N GLU A 181 -0.39 -12.90 -7.48
CA GLU A 181 -1.67 -12.86 -6.77
C GLU A 181 -1.89 -11.52 -6.04
N GLN A 182 -0.84 -11.00 -5.38
CA GLN A 182 -0.90 -9.69 -4.74
C GLN A 182 -1.24 -8.59 -5.74
N ARG A 183 -0.58 -8.57 -6.91
CA ARG A 183 -0.85 -7.60 -7.98
C ARG A 183 -2.28 -7.72 -8.49
N ARG A 184 -2.76 -8.94 -8.75
CA ARG A 184 -4.13 -9.21 -9.18
C ARG A 184 -5.16 -8.63 -8.20
N PHE A 185 -5.02 -8.91 -6.91
CA PHE A 185 -5.96 -8.39 -5.91
C PHE A 185 -5.82 -6.87 -5.70
N ALA A 186 -4.63 -6.30 -5.84
CA ALA A 186 -4.44 -4.86 -5.78
C ALA A 186 -5.15 -4.14 -6.95
N ASP A 187 -5.05 -4.69 -8.16
CA ASP A 187 -5.72 -4.17 -9.35
C ASP A 187 -7.24 -4.32 -9.26
N GLU A 188 -7.72 -5.49 -8.82
CA GLU A 188 -9.14 -5.73 -8.56
C GLU A 188 -9.69 -4.73 -7.53
N LEU A 189 -8.99 -4.53 -6.41
CA LEU A 189 -9.33 -3.54 -5.39
C LEU A 189 -9.38 -2.12 -5.97
N ALA A 190 -8.44 -1.75 -6.83
CA ALA A 190 -8.42 -0.44 -7.48
C ALA A 190 -9.63 -0.24 -8.41
N ASN A 191 -10.00 -1.28 -9.17
CA ASN A 191 -11.16 -1.30 -10.05
C ASN A 191 -12.46 -1.22 -9.26
N LEU A 192 -12.64 -2.05 -8.24
CA LEU A 192 -13.82 -2.03 -7.35
C LEU A 192 -14.00 -0.65 -6.70
N ARG A 193 -12.92 -0.05 -6.20
CA ARG A 193 -12.95 1.31 -5.64
C ARG A 193 -13.34 2.36 -6.68
N ARG A 194 -12.95 2.19 -7.95
CA ARG A 194 -13.35 3.09 -9.03
C ARG A 194 -14.85 2.98 -9.30
N SER A 195 -15.37 1.77 -9.37
CA SER A 195 -16.81 1.50 -9.55
C SER A 195 -17.62 2.03 -8.37
N ALA A 196 -17.21 1.77 -7.13
CA ALA A 196 -17.87 2.29 -5.93
C ALA A 196 -17.94 3.82 -5.94
N ARG A 197 -16.85 4.51 -6.34
CA ARG A 197 -16.86 5.97 -6.47
C ARG A 197 -17.85 6.45 -7.53
N ALA A 198 -17.89 5.80 -8.69
CA ALA A 198 -18.85 6.15 -9.75
C ALA A 198 -20.29 5.99 -9.24
N THR A 199 -20.62 4.85 -8.63
CA THR A 199 -21.95 4.60 -8.05
C THR A 199 -22.37 5.66 -7.03
N LEU A 200 -21.45 6.09 -6.15
CA LEU A 200 -21.75 7.14 -5.17
C LEU A 200 -21.97 8.50 -5.82
N VAL A 201 -21.12 8.86 -6.79
CA VAL A 201 -21.23 10.13 -7.53
C VAL A 201 -22.55 10.19 -8.27
N ASP A 202 -22.90 9.13 -9.01
CA ASP A 202 -24.14 9.08 -9.78
C ASP A 202 -25.36 9.24 -8.85
N ARG A 203 -25.38 8.50 -7.73
CA ARG A 203 -26.47 8.58 -6.74
C ARG A 203 -26.58 9.95 -6.06
N CYS A 204 -25.47 10.67 -5.89
CA CYS A 204 -25.44 11.93 -5.14
C CYS A 204 -25.48 13.18 -6.01
N THR A 205 -25.46 13.06 -7.35
CA THR A 205 -25.28 14.18 -8.27
C THR A 205 -26.33 15.29 -8.05
N GLU A 206 -27.61 14.96 -7.97
CA GLU A 206 -28.67 15.96 -7.78
C GLU A 206 -28.60 16.65 -6.42
N THR A 207 -28.31 15.89 -5.36
CA THR A 207 -28.21 16.48 -4.01
C THR A 207 -26.97 17.35 -3.88
N PHE A 208 -25.88 16.97 -4.56
CA PHE A 208 -24.67 17.77 -4.65
C PHE A 208 -24.89 19.06 -5.42
N ALA A 209 -25.66 19.04 -6.52
CA ALA A 209 -26.04 20.26 -7.25
C ALA A 209 -26.75 21.27 -6.33
N ARG A 210 -27.74 20.82 -5.54
CA ARG A 210 -28.41 21.67 -4.55
C ARG A 210 -27.45 22.22 -3.48
N ALA A 211 -26.44 21.43 -3.10
CA ALA A 211 -25.43 21.90 -2.16
C ALA A 211 -24.56 23.01 -2.77
N ILE A 212 -24.19 22.88 -4.05
CA ILE A 212 -23.47 23.93 -4.81
C ILE A 212 -24.29 25.22 -4.88
N ASP A 213 -25.59 25.13 -5.14
CA ASP A 213 -26.48 26.31 -5.21
C ASP A 213 -26.57 27.07 -3.88
N THR A 214 -26.32 26.40 -2.74
CA THR A 214 -26.41 27.02 -1.41
C THR A 214 -25.12 27.68 -0.94
N VAL A 215 -23.98 27.36 -1.53
CA VAL A 215 -22.67 27.87 -1.08
C VAL A 215 -22.27 29.12 -1.86
N PRO A 216 -21.56 30.07 -1.22
CA PRO A 216 -21.11 31.28 -1.90
C PRO A 216 -20.03 30.95 -2.95
N GLY A 217 -20.29 31.35 -4.20
CA GLY A 217 -19.39 31.14 -5.33
C GLY A 217 -20.02 31.53 -6.66
N PRO A 218 -19.26 31.51 -7.76
CA PRO A 218 -19.82 31.55 -9.11
C PRO A 218 -20.70 30.32 -9.30
N VAL A 219 -21.87 30.51 -9.91
CA VAL A 219 -22.77 29.39 -10.26
C VAL A 219 -22.23 28.75 -11.53
N PRO A 220 -21.86 27.46 -11.51
CA PRO A 220 -21.40 26.76 -12.70
C PRO A 220 -22.59 26.24 -13.53
N ASP A 221 -22.37 25.96 -14.82
CA ASP A 221 -23.38 25.30 -15.67
C ASP A 221 -23.66 23.86 -15.23
N SER A 222 -22.66 23.21 -14.65
CA SER A 222 -22.74 21.85 -14.08
C SER A 222 -22.04 21.84 -12.72
N PRO A 223 -22.56 21.10 -11.72
CA PRO A 223 -21.98 21.08 -10.38
C PRO A 223 -20.53 20.58 -10.33
N PHE A 224 -20.09 19.84 -11.36
CA PHE A 224 -18.72 19.33 -11.46
C PHE A 224 -17.75 20.31 -12.13
N ASP A 225 -18.25 21.39 -12.72
CA ASP A 225 -17.47 22.44 -13.39
C ASP A 225 -17.22 23.65 -12.46
N ALA A 226 -17.69 23.58 -11.21
CA ALA A 226 -17.40 24.56 -10.17
C ALA A 226 -15.89 24.73 -9.96
N ASP A 227 -15.46 25.97 -9.67
CA ASP A 227 -14.07 26.23 -9.26
C ASP A 227 -13.73 25.44 -7.98
N PRO A 228 -12.45 25.09 -7.74
CA PRO A 228 -12.07 24.20 -6.65
C PRO A 228 -12.56 24.65 -5.26
N VAL A 229 -12.65 25.95 -5.00
CA VAL A 229 -13.13 26.48 -3.72
C VAL A 229 -14.64 26.26 -3.60
N THR A 230 -15.42 26.64 -4.62
CA THR A 230 -16.87 26.45 -4.64
C THR A 230 -17.23 24.97 -4.56
N ALA A 231 -16.52 24.12 -5.31
CA ALA A 231 -16.67 22.67 -5.25
C ALA A 231 -16.37 22.10 -3.86
N ALA A 232 -15.30 22.57 -3.20
CA ALA A 232 -14.95 22.13 -1.85
C ALA A 232 -16.01 22.54 -0.82
N LEU A 233 -16.53 23.76 -0.91
CA LEU A 233 -17.62 24.23 -0.05
C LEU A 233 -18.90 23.40 -0.27
N GLY A 234 -19.28 23.12 -1.52
CA GLY A 234 -20.43 22.27 -1.82
C GLY A 234 -20.26 20.84 -1.29
N VAL A 235 -19.05 20.28 -1.40
CA VAL A 235 -18.73 18.95 -0.85
C VAL A 235 -18.85 18.96 0.68
N LEU A 236 -18.36 20.00 1.35
CA LEU A 236 -18.46 20.14 2.80
C LEU A 236 -19.89 20.34 3.28
N ARG A 237 -20.68 21.16 2.57
CA ARG A 237 -22.13 21.34 2.80
C ARG A 237 -22.89 20.03 2.71
N PHE A 238 -22.53 19.18 1.75
CA PHE A 238 -23.13 17.88 1.58
C PHE A 238 -22.69 16.89 2.67
N ALA A 239 -21.41 16.90 3.03
CA ALA A 239 -20.81 15.99 4.00
C ALA A 239 -21.34 16.15 5.42
N LYS A 240 -21.18 15.10 6.23
CA LYS A 240 -21.30 15.18 7.69
C LYS A 240 -19.90 15.26 8.30
N THR A 241 -19.47 16.48 8.66
CA THR A 241 -18.09 16.74 9.09
C THR A 241 -18.04 17.27 10.52
N PRO A 242 -17.90 16.40 11.55
CA PRO A 242 -17.82 16.84 12.95
C PRO A 242 -16.48 17.51 13.30
N ALA A 243 -15.44 17.28 12.49
CA ALA A 243 -14.14 17.93 12.65
C ALA A 243 -14.17 19.35 12.07
N PRO A 244 -13.42 20.30 12.65
CA PRO A 244 -13.43 21.68 12.19
C PRO A 244 -12.82 21.86 10.81
N VAL A 245 -13.54 22.56 9.93
CA VAL A 245 -13.08 22.97 8.60
C VAL A 245 -12.21 24.21 8.73
N VAL A 246 -11.03 24.21 8.10
CA VAL A 246 -10.15 25.37 8.05
C VAL A 246 -10.43 26.18 6.79
N LEU A 247 -10.78 27.46 6.94
CA LEU A 247 -11.14 28.35 5.83
C LEU A 247 -10.18 29.54 5.75
N GLU A 248 -9.55 29.71 4.59
CA GLU A 248 -8.68 30.85 4.21
C GLU A 248 -9.25 31.61 3.01
N THR A 249 -10.58 31.59 2.85
CA THR A 249 -11.27 32.10 1.64
C THR A 249 -12.38 33.10 1.96
N ASN A 250 -12.34 34.33 1.45
CA ASN A 250 -13.28 35.41 1.86
C ASN A 250 -14.72 35.28 1.32
N ARG A 251 -15.19 34.07 1.01
CA ARG A 251 -16.52 33.79 0.45
C ARG A 251 -17.67 34.04 1.42
N PHE A 252 -17.43 33.89 2.72
CA PHE A 252 -18.44 34.10 3.76
C PHE A 252 -18.23 35.46 4.45
N ARG A 253 -19.35 36.14 4.77
CA ARG A 253 -19.33 37.42 5.49
C ARG A 253 -18.77 37.29 6.91
N SER A 254 -19.00 36.15 7.56
CA SER A 254 -18.51 35.88 8.91
C SER A 254 -18.17 34.39 9.08
N PRO A 255 -17.29 34.03 10.03
CA PRO A 255 -17.03 32.64 10.39
C PRO A 255 -18.28 31.88 10.86
N THR A 256 -19.23 32.57 11.52
CA THR A 256 -20.52 31.99 11.92
C THR A 256 -21.37 31.63 10.70
N ALA A 257 -21.49 32.53 9.73
CA ALA A 257 -22.22 32.24 8.49
C ALA A 257 -21.61 31.07 7.72
N ALA A 258 -20.28 30.90 7.79
CA ALA A 258 -19.62 29.73 7.22
C ALA A 258 -19.97 28.45 7.97
N SER A 259 -19.99 28.49 9.31
CA SER A 259 -20.35 27.34 10.14
C SER A 259 -21.80 26.91 9.90
N ASP A 260 -22.74 27.86 9.83
CA ASP A 260 -24.16 27.60 9.59
C ASP A 260 -24.40 27.05 8.18
N CYS A 261 -23.72 27.64 7.18
CA CYS A 261 -23.78 27.15 5.81
C CYS A 261 -23.21 25.74 5.72
N LEU A 262 -22.04 25.45 6.29
CA LEU A 262 -21.40 24.14 6.14
C LEU A 262 -21.95 23.07 7.10
N ASP A 263 -22.79 23.44 8.07
CA ASP A 263 -23.24 22.58 9.18
C ASP A 263 -22.05 21.86 9.86
N ALA A 264 -20.96 22.60 10.05
CA ALA A 264 -19.69 22.08 10.56
C ALA A 264 -18.96 23.15 11.39
N PRO A 265 -18.15 22.75 12.38
CA PRO A 265 -17.28 23.70 13.08
C PRO A 265 -16.29 24.34 12.11
N VAL A 266 -15.94 25.61 12.30
CA VAL A 266 -15.06 26.37 11.42
C VAL A 266 -13.92 27.01 12.19
N VAL A 267 -12.70 26.86 11.66
CA VAL A 267 -11.56 27.70 12.02
C VAL A 267 -11.27 28.61 10.83
N ARG A 268 -11.42 29.91 11.05
CA ARG A 268 -11.07 30.92 10.07
C ARG A 268 -9.63 31.35 10.29
N CYS A 269 -8.78 31.22 9.27
CA CYS A 269 -7.42 31.77 9.27
C CYS A 269 -7.33 32.95 8.32
#